data_AF-F8AFD5-F1
#
_entry.id   AF-F8AFD5-F1
#
_cell.length_a   1.000
_cell.length_b   1.000
_cell.length_c   1.000
_cell.angle_alpha   90.00
_cell.angle_beta   90.00
_cell.angle_gamma   90.00
#
_symmetry.space_group_name_H-M   'P 1'
#
loop_
_entity.id
_entity.type
_entity.pdbx_description
1 polymer ?
#
loop_
_entity_poly.entity_id
_entity_poly.type
_entity_poly.pdbx_seq_one_letter_code
_entity_poly.pdbx_strand_id
1 'polypeptide(L)'
;MKYINITSLNYKKMEDLEYMAALTEKVPYYDFKEKKAKFIEKEKVKEISAELAKKGMFAEAKELLEAAKKDYLKELEKKLVPKTVPLRISFPSWIKLQALALKYETSPSAILRKLLITATQDLIETLKKDGIITQRAYETIKNALNRLEKIKERRTFNEDEKGRKFVIIYEHEEQINPSDLKHIHHFLKHLVKTHASKENIPEEIVDLLFEKNITSDFKTPEAFFYTYAGIFKENDEVFLKFGCEVNTLDIDHVVFEYPVRVVQEFPPETILKFHRKLGFEAFVECPHVIEKIKAKLASGESITLEDYKDIFCHKFDKEIEVLFRASPEKLTFTPKLLPYLFEDYPLPLFKMTFSKDELRINGIRLRKKAKRDEIDKNIEELKKRIKEAYWKTLNLTEKEVLEAESKLKAGYIDETTLETLAIVKGLELFVHYLVRRNSDGGDILSAFTRPSEVFTTTFPKPLIRILELFHGKKIKDILEEMILEEPL
;
A
#
# COMPACT_ATOMS: atom_id res chain seq x y z
N MET A 1 -23.51 17.22 -11.64
CA MET A 1 -23.53 18.05 -10.41
C MET A 1 -24.09 19.44 -10.73
N LYS A 2 -24.69 20.16 -9.76
CA LYS A 2 -25.19 21.53 -9.97
C LYS A 2 -24.22 22.53 -9.34
N TYR A 3 -23.59 23.37 -10.16
CA TYR A 3 -22.64 24.39 -9.70
C TYR A 3 -23.37 25.60 -9.09
N ILE A 4 -22.69 26.31 -8.19
CA ILE A 4 -23.21 27.55 -7.60
C ILE A 4 -23.21 28.65 -8.66
N ASN A 5 -24.31 29.41 -8.75
CA ASN A 5 -24.40 30.53 -9.67
C ASN A 5 -23.37 31.62 -9.28
N ILE A 6 -22.70 32.18 -10.28
CA ILE A 6 -21.67 33.23 -10.10
C ILE A 6 -22.16 34.39 -9.21
N THR A 7 -23.42 34.82 -9.34
CA THR A 7 -23.96 35.95 -8.55
C THR A 7 -24.28 35.58 -7.10
N SER A 8 -24.26 34.30 -6.77
CA SER A 8 -24.47 33.76 -5.41
C SER A 8 -23.18 33.27 -4.75
N LEU A 9 -22.04 33.40 -5.43
CA LEU A 9 -20.75 33.03 -4.88
C LEU A 9 -20.35 33.95 -3.71
N ASN A 10 -19.80 33.34 -2.66
CA ASN A 10 -19.27 34.08 -1.52
C ASN A 10 -17.79 34.43 -1.78
N TYR A 11 -17.56 35.64 -2.28
CA TYR A 11 -16.22 36.17 -2.53
C TYR A 11 -15.59 36.66 -1.23
N LYS A 12 -14.75 35.82 -0.62
CA LYS A 12 -14.06 36.15 0.63
C LYS A 12 -12.77 36.95 0.40
N LYS A 13 -12.22 36.91 -0.82
CA LYS A 13 -10.95 37.54 -1.19
C LYS A 13 -11.09 38.28 -2.52
N MET A 14 -10.34 39.36 -2.69
CA MET A 14 -10.26 40.08 -3.97
C MET A 14 -9.79 39.17 -5.11
N GLU A 15 -8.86 38.24 -4.86
CA GLU A 15 -8.38 37.27 -5.86
C GLU A 15 -9.52 36.43 -6.46
N ASP A 16 -10.56 36.11 -5.67
CA ASP A 16 -11.71 35.35 -6.16
C ASP A 16 -12.52 36.15 -7.19
N LEU A 17 -12.63 37.47 -6.97
CA LEU A 17 -13.27 38.39 -7.91
C LEU A 17 -12.44 38.56 -9.18
N GLU A 18 -11.12 38.64 -9.06
CA GLU A 18 -10.21 38.73 -10.20
C GLU A 18 -10.29 37.48 -11.09
N TYR A 19 -10.42 36.29 -10.49
CA TYR A 19 -10.61 35.05 -11.26
C TYR A 19 -11.95 35.07 -12.01
N MET A 20 -13.04 35.50 -11.39
CA MET A 20 -14.32 35.60 -12.08
C MET A 20 -14.30 36.66 -13.17
N ALA A 21 -13.69 37.82 -12.91
CA ALA A 21 -13.46 38.86 -13.91
C ALA A 21 -12.68 38.34 -15.12
N ALA A 22 -11.66 37.50 -14.88
CA ALA A 22 -10.91 36.83 -15.93
C ALA A 22 -11.78 35.86 -16.74
N LEU A 23 -12.65 35.08 -16.08
CA LEU A 23 -13.52 34.10 -16.73
C LEU A 23 -14.62 34.75 -17.57
N THR A 24 -15.23 35.83 -17.08
CA THR A 24 -16.36 36.51 -17.74
C THR A 24 -15.92 37.69 -18.61
N GLU A 25 -14.64 38.09 -18.57
CA GLU A 25 -14.08 39.32 -19.15
C GLU A 25 -14.81 40.62 -18.72
N LYS A 26 -15.35 40.61 -17.51
CA LYS A 26 -16.03 41.76 -16.90
C LYS A 26 -15.14 42.44 -15.87
N VAL A 27 -15.46 43.68 -15.52
CA VAL A 27 -14.75 44.43 -14.49
C VAL A 27 -15.37 44.11 -13.13
N PRO A 28 -14.58 43.65 -12.14
CA PRO A 28 -15.11 43.39 -10.81
C PRO A 28 -15.38 44.71 -10.10
N TYR A 29 -16.54 44.80 -9.45
CA TYR A 29 -16.96 45.95 -8.65
C TYR A 29 -17.56 45.44 -7.35
N TYR A 30 -17.18 46.03 -6.21
CA TYR A 30 -17.80 45.73 -4.93
C TYR A 30 -18.76 46.86 -4.56
N ASP A 31 -20.04 46.54 -4.49
CA ASP A 31 -21.07 47.49 -4.06
C ASP A 31 -21.07 47.53 -2.52
N PHE A 32 -20.59 48.63 -1.95
CA PHE A 32 -20.49 48.82 -0.52
C PHE A 32 -21.86 48.97 0.17
N LYS A 33 -22.88 49.42 -0.55
CA LYS A 33 -24.25 49.57 -0.01
C LYS A 33 -24.94 48.21 0.10
N GLU A 34 -24.89 47.43 -0.96
CA GLU A 34 -25.50 46.10 -1.00
C GLU A 34 -24.60 45.01 -0.38
N LYS A 35 -23.33 45.34 -0.10
CA LYS A 35 -22.28 44.40 0.34
C LYS A 35 -22.18 43.19 -0.60
N LYS A 36 -22.21 43.45 -1.91
CA LYS A 36 -22.23 42.42 -2.95
C LYS A 36 -21.23 42.72 -4.05
N ALA A 37 -20.61 41.67 -4.54
CA ALA A 37 -19.82 41.74 -5.76
C ALA A 37 -20.72 41.81 -7.00
N LYS A 38 -20.36 42.69 -7.92
CA LYS A 38 -20.98 42.86 -9.23
C LYS A 38 -19.89 42.77 -10.31
N PHE A 39 -20.30 42.35 -11.52
CA PHE A 39 -19.42 42.24 -12.67
C PHE A 39 -19.97 43.10 -13.80
N ILE A 40 -19.24 44.18 -14.09
CA ILE A 40 -19.67 45.23 -15.01
C ILE A 40 -19.07 44.98 -16.39
N GLU A 41 -19.88 45.08 -17.44
CA GLU A 41 -19.39 45.05 -18.82
C GLU A 41 -18.46 46.24 -19.06
N LYS A 42 -17.31 46.01 -19.72
CA LYS A 42 -16.28 47.04 -19.93
C LYS A 42 -16.83 48.33 -20.56
N GLU A 43 -17.82 48.20 -21.44
CA GLU A 43 -18.47 49.31 -22.14
C GLU A 43 -19.28 50.21 -21.19
N LYS A 44 -19.86 49.64 -20.12
CA LYS A 44 -20.70 50.35 -19.14
C LYS A 44 -19.91 51.00 -18.01
N VAL A 45 -18.61 50.72 -17.89
CA VAL A 45 -17.75 51.23 -16.81
C VAL A 45 -17.76 52.75 -16.76
N LYS A 46 -17.58 53.43 -17.91
CA LYS A 46 -17.51 54.91 -17.94
C LYS A 46 -18.81 55.55 -17.48
N GLU A 47 -19.94 54.98 -17.89
CA GLU A 47 -21.27 55.44 -17.51
C GLU A 47 -21.50 55.28 -16.00
N ILE A 48 -21.24 54.09 -15.45
CA ILE A 48 -21.43 53.80 -14.03
C ILE A 48 -20.49 54.62 -13.15
N SER A 49 -19.22 54.80 -13.56
CA SER A 49 -18.28 55.66 -12.84
C SER A 49 -18.74 57.13 -12.80
N ALA A 50 -19.33 57.64 -13.89
CA ALA A 50 -19.89 58.99 -13.92
C ALA A 50 -21.12 59.13 -12.99
N GLU A 51 -21.97 58.12 -12.92
CA GLU A 51 -23.10 58.09 -11.97
C GLU A 51 -22.63 58.06 -10.51
N LEU A 52 -21.62 57.25 -10.19
CA LEU A 52 -21.06 57.17 -8.85
C LEU A 52 -20.44 58.52 -8.44
N ALA A 53 -19.73 59.18 -9.35
CA ALA A 53 -19.20 60.53 -9.13
C ALA A 53 -20.32 61.56 -8.87
N LYS A 54 -21.42 61.52 -9.65
CA LYS A 54 -22.60 62.38 -9.41
C LYS A 54 -23.25 62.12 -8.04
N LYS A 55 -23.16 60.90 -7.52
CA LYS A 55 -23.64 60.50 -6.19
C LYS A 55 -22.63 60.79 -5.07
N GLY A 56 -21.51 61.45 -5.36
CA GLY A 56 -20.45 61.78 -4.39
C GLY A 56 -19.53 60.61 -4.01
N MET A 57 -19.63 59.46 -4.70
CA MET A 57 -18.91 58.22 -4.39
C MET A 57 -17.60 58.13 -5.18
N PHE A 58 -16.73 59.14 -5.03
CA PHE A 58 -15.52 59.31 -5.85
C PHE A 58 -14.49 58.20 -5.69
N ALA A 59 -14.35 57.63 -4.49
CA ALA A 59 -13.41 56.54 -4.23
C ALA A 59 -13.80 55.28 -5.03
N GLU A 60 -15.07 54.89 -4.99
CA GLU A 60 -15.59 53.75 -5.75
C GLU A 60 -15.51 53.97 -7.26
N ALA A 61 -15.81 55.19 -7.72
CA ALA A 61 -15.68 55.55 -9.13
C ALA A 61 -14.23 55.41 -9.62
N LYS A 62 -13.26 55.83 -8.80
CA LYS A 62 -11.82 55.70 -9.08
C LYS A 62 -11.38 54.24 -9.08
N GLU A 63 -11.80 53.45 -8.09
CA GLU A 63 -11.49 52.01 -8.02
C GLU A 63 -12.02 51.25 -9.24
N LEU A 64 -13.25 51.55 -9.68
CA LEU A 64 -13.85 50.94 -10.86
C LEU A 64 -13.08 51.28 -12.15
N LEU A 65 -12.64 52.54 -12.31
CA LEU A 65 -11.82 52.95 -13.46
C LEU A 65 -10.43 52.30 -13.46
N GLU A 66 -9.79 52.18 -12.30
CA GLU A 66 -8.50 51.48 -12.18
C GLU A 66 -8.65 49.97 -12.45
N ALA A 67 -9.71 49.34 -11.94
CA ALA A 67 -10.03 47.94 -12.22
C ALA A 67 -10.23 47.68 -13.73
N ALA A 68 -10.87 48.61 -14.44
CA ALA A 68 -11.13 48.47 -15.87
C ALA A 68 -9.88 48.51 -16.76
N LYS A 69 -8.76 49.06 -16.27
CA LYS A 69 -7.48 49.09 -16.99
C LYS A 69 -6.79 47.72 -17.03
N LYS A 70 -7.16 46.78 -16.15
CA LYS A 70 -6.50 45.48 -16.04
C LYS A 70 -7.03 44.48 -17.07
N ASP A 71 -6.12 43.66 -17.61
CA ASP A 71 -6.47 42.44 -18.35
C ASP A 71 -6.38 41.23 -17.40
N TYR A 72 -7.47 40.99 -16.67
CA TYR A 72 -7.57 39.91 -15.68
C TYR A 72 -7.31 38.53 -16.28
N LEU A 73 -7.67 38.30 -17.55
CA LEU A 73 -7.41 37.02 -18.22
C LEU A 73 -5.91 36.82 -18.48
N LYS A 74 -5.21 37.86 -18.93
CA LYS A 74 -3.76 37.80 -19.12
C LYS A 74 -3.01 37.65 -17.78
N GLU A 75 -3.52 38.24 -16.71
CA GLU A 75 -2.97 38.04 -15.36
C GLU A 75 -3.22 36.60 -14.86
N LEU A 76 -4.41 36.05 -15.09
CA LEU A 76 -4.73 34.66 -14.78
C LEU A 76 -3.82 33.71 -15.56
N GLU A 77 -3.64 33.91 -16.87
CA GLU A 77 -2.81 33.08 -17.74
C GLU A 77 -1.37 32.94 -17.20
N LYS A 78 -0.76 34.04 -16.74
CA LYS A 78 0.56 34.02 -16.08
C LYS A 78 0.59 33.19 -14.80
N LYS A 79 -0.55 33.09 -14.08
CA LYS A 79 -0.71 32.31 -12.85
C LYS A 79 -1.11 30.85 -13.12
N LEU A 80 -1.44 30.48 -14.36
CA LEU A 80 -1.76 29.09 -14.75
C LEU A 80 -0.53 28.17 -14.87
N VAL A 81 0.65 28.64 -14.46
CA VAL A 81 1.85 27.80 -14.38
C VAL A 81 1.64 26.69 -13.35
N PRO A 82 1.90 25.42 -13.71
CA PRO A 82 1.73 24.29 -12.79
C PRO A 82 2.66 24.42 -11.57
N LYS A 83 2.14 24.16 -10.37
CA LYS A 83 2.92 24.15 -9.12
C LYS A 83 2.60 22.91 -8.32
N THR A 84 3.53 22.47 -7.48
CA THR A 84 3.27 21.40 -6.51
C THR A 84 2.25 21.86 -5.48
N VAL A 85 1.20 21.06 -5.30
CA VAL A 85 0.11 21.28 -4.36
C VAL A 85 0.03 20.11 -3.39
N PRO A 86 0.22 20.33 -2.08
CA PRO A 86 -0.03 19.30 -1.08
C PRO A 86 -1.54 19.15 -0.85
N LEU A 87 -2.03 17.91 -0.89
CA LEU A 87 -3.43 17.54 -0.72
C LEU A 87 -3.53 16.47 0.39
N ARG A 88 -4.23 16.81 1.46
CA ARG A 88 -4.49 15.89 2.57
C ARG A 88 -5.78 15.12 2.30
N ILE A 89 -5.65 13.83 1.98
CA ILE A 89 -6.76 12.93 1.69
C ILE A 89 -7.05 12.07 2.92
N SER A 90 -8.32 11.99 3.30
CA SER A 90 -8.81 11.25 4.47
C SER A 90 -8.89 9.76 4.19
N PHE A 91 -8.85 8.98 5.27
CA PHE A 91 -9.31 7.60 5.21
C PHE A 91 -10.83 7.55 4.95
N PRO A 92 -11.36 6.64 4.12
CA PRO A 92 -10.65 5.55 3.41
C PRO A 92 -10.14 5.93 2.00
N SER A 93 -10.42 7.14 1.52
CA SER A 93 -10.09 7.59 0.17
C SER A 93 -8.59 7.55 -0.15
N TRP A 94 -7.69 7.74 0.83
CA TRP A 94 -6.26 7.64 0.56
C TRP A 94 -5.80 6.21 0.24
N ILE A 95 -6.40 5.20 0.86
CA ILE A 95 -6.15 3.78 0.52
C ILE A 95 -6.69 3.51 -0.90
N LYS A 96 -7.90 4.00 -1.20
CA LYS A 96 -8.48 3.87 -2.55
C LYS A 96 -7.60 4.53 -3.60
N LEU A 97 -7.02 5.69 -3.29
CA LEU A 97 -6.12 6.39 -4.18
C LEU A 97 -4.87 5.57 -4.50
N GLN A 98 -4.27 4.91 -3.50
CA GLN A 98 -3.15 3.97 -3.71
C GLN A 98 -3.59 2.77 -4.58
N ALA A 99 -4.78 2.22 -4.33
CA ALA A 99 -5.34 1.12 -5.11
C ALA A 99 -5.58 1.49 -6.58
N LEU A 100 -6.15 2.67 -6.84
CA LEU A 100 -6.33 3.21 -8.19
C LEU A 100 -4.99 3.48 -8.88
N ALA A 101 -4.01 4.05 -8.15
CA ALA A 101 -2.68 4.27 -8.68
C ALA A 101 -2.03 2.94 -9.12
N LEU A 102 -2.16 1.89 -8.31
CA LEU A 102 -1.67 0.57 -8.66
C LEU A 102 -2.43 -0.06 -9.84
N LYS A 103 -3.76 0.04 -9.87
CA LYS A 103 -4.61 -0.43 -10.98
C LYS A 103 -4.17 0.15 -12.32
N TYR A 104 -3.96 1.46 -12.36
CA TYR A 104 -3.52 2.18 -13.55
C TYR A 104 -2.01 2.23 -13.73
N GLU A 105 -1.26 1.52 -12.89
CA GLU A 105 0.20 1.42 -12.91
C GLU A 105 0.89 2.80 -12.97
N THR A 106 0.42 3.71 -12.13
CA THR A 106 0.84 5.11 -12.06
C THR A 106 1.04 5.55 -10.61
N SER A 107 1.21 6.86 -10.37
CA SER A 107 1.35 7.43 -9.04
C SER A 107 0.01 7.97 -8.50
N PRO A 108 -0.18 8.01 -7.17
CA PRO A 108 -1.29 8.75 -6.55
C PRO A 108 -1.38 10.20 -7.04
N SER A 109 -0.23 10.85 -7.27
CA SER A 109 -0.10 12.20 -7.81
C SER A 109 -0.71 12.34 -9.21
N ALA A 110 -0.53 11.33 -10.06
CA ALA A 110 -1.08 11.27 -11.40
C ALA A 110 -2.61 11.16 -11.38
N ILE A 111 -3.14 10.27 -10.53
CA ILE A 111 -4.58 10.10 -10.35
C ILE A 111 -5.21 11.40 -9.86
N LEU A 112 -4.65 12.03 -8.82
CA LEU A 112 -5.14 13.32 -8.33
C LEU A 112 -5.12 14.40 -9.41
N ARG A 113 -4.08 14.46 -10.24
CA ARG A 113 -4.02 15.41 -11.35
C ARG A 113 -5.11 15.14 -12.38
N LYS A 114 -5.31 13.87 -12.77
CA LYS A 114 -6.37 13.46 -13.69
C LYS A 114 -7.74 13.91 -13.18
N LEU A 115 -8.05 13.63 -11.91
CA LEU A 115 -9.31 14.05 -11.29
C LEU A 115 -9.48 15.57 -11.28
N LEU A 116 -8.42 16.33 -10.96
CA LEU A 116 -8.46 17.80 -11.02
C LEU A 116 -8.67 18.33 -12.44
N ILE A 117 -8.04 17.70 -13.45
CA ILE A 117 -8.23 18.05 -14.86
C ILE A 117 -9.69 17.81 -15.25
N THR A 118 -10.23 16.60 -14.99
CA THR A 118 -11.62 16.23 -15.28
C THR A 118 -12.60 17.19 -14.60
N ALA A 119 -12.45 17.43 -13.29
CA ALA A 119 -13.32 18.36 -12.57
C ALA A 119 -13.29 19.78 -13.16
N THR A 120 -12.11 20.25 -13.58
CA THR A 120 -11.97 21.57 -14.19
C THR A 120 -12.59 21.60 -15.58
N GLN A 121 -12.39 20.56 -16.39
CA GLN A 121 -12.99 20.42 -17.73
C GLN A 121 -14.52 20.45 -17.63
N ASP A 122 -15.11 19.63 -16.77
CA ASP A 122 -16.57 19.58 -16.58
C ASP A 122 -17.14 20.94 -16.15
N LEU A 123 -16.45 21.63 -15.24
CA LEU A 123 -16.83 22.96 -14.79
C LEU A 123 -16.80 23.95 -15.95
N ILE A 124 -15.66 24.08 -16.66
CA ILE A 124 -15.54 25.09 -17.71
C ILE A 124 -16.47 24.81 -18.88
N GLU A 125 -16.75 23.55 -19.22
CA GLU A 125 -17.71 23.19 -20.26
C GLU A 125 -19.15 23.58 -19.85
N THR A 126 -19.50 23.36 -18.59
CA THR A 126 -20.81 23.77 -18.06
C THR A 126 -20.95 25.30 -18.09
N LEU A 127 -19.95 26.03 -17.59
CA LEU A 127 -20.00 27.49 -17.59
C LEU A 127 -19.97 28.08 -19.01
N LYS A 128 -19.35 27.38 -19.96
CA LYS A 128 -19.33 27.74 -21.38
C LYS A 128 -20.72 27.61 -21.98
N LYS A 129 -21.39 26.48 -21.73
CA LYS A 129 -22.76 26.21 -22.17
C LYS A 129 -23.76 27.22 -21.59
N ASP A 130 -23.56 27.62 -20.34
CA ASP A 130 -24.40 28.60 -19.65
C ASP A 130 -24.09 30.06 -20.07
N GLY A 131 -23.15 30.28 -20.99
CA GLY A 131 -22.77 31.61 -21.48
C GLY A 131 -22.08 32.48 -20.43
N ILE A 132 -21.58 31.88 -19.34
CA ILE A 132 -20.93 32.59 -18.24
C ILE A 132 -19.49 32.95 -18.62
N ILE A 133 -18.76 32.02 -19.23
CA ILE A 133 -17.36 32.25 -19.63
C ILE A 133 -17.21 32.56 -21.11
N THR A 134 -16.23 33.41 -21.44
CA THR A 134 -15.94 33.79 -22.83
C THR A 134 -15.24 32.65 -23.59
N GLN A 135 -15.25 32.73 -24.94
CA GLN A 135 -14.47 31.79 -25.77
C GLN A 135 -12.98 31.85 -25.47
N ARG A 136 -12.44 33.06 -25.32
CA ARG A 136 -11.02 33.26 -25.03
C ARG A 136 -10.63 32.66 -23.69
N ALA A 137 -11.40 32.89 -22.63
CA ALA A 137 -11.14 32.32 -21.31
C ALA A 137 -11.20 30.78 -21.33
N TYR A 138 -12.20 30.22 -22.01
CA TYR A 138 -12.34 28.77 -22.20
C TYR A 138 -11.11 28.17 -22.90
N GLU A 139 -10.66 28.75 -24.02
CA GLU A 139 -9.48 28.29 -24.75
C GLU A 139 -8.19 28.40 -23.93
N THR A 140 -8.00 29.50 -23.20
CA THR A 140 -6.85 29.68 -22.30
C THR A 140 -6.78 28.58 -21.25
N ILE A 141 -7.90 28.25 -20.60
CA ILE A 141 -7.93 27.20 -19.56
C ILE A 141 -7.76 25.82 -20.19
N LYS A 142 -8.45 25.53 -21.30
CA LYS A 142 -8.31 24.25 -22.01
C LYS A 142 -6.86 23.98 -22.44
N ASN A 143 -6.18 24.99 -22.95
CA ASN A 143 -4.76 24.91 -23.30
C ASN A 143 -3.88 24.64 -22.07
N ALA A 144 -4.18 25.24 -20.92
CA ALA A 144 -3.47 24.96 -19.68
C ALA A 144 -3.68 23.50 -19.21
N LEU A 145 -4.90 22.99 -19.29
CA LEU A 145 -5.22 21.60 -18.93
C LEU A 145 -4.53 20.59 -19.86
N ASN A 146 -4.54 20.82 -21.16
CA ASN A 146 -3.84 19.96 -22.14
C ASN A 146 -2.32 19.88 -21.89
N ARG A 147 -1.71 20.93 -21.31
CA ARG A 147 -0.29 20.89 -20.91
C ARG A 147 -0.06 20.00 -19.68
N LEU A 148 -1.01 19.95 -18.75
CA LEU A 148 -0.94 19.13 -17.54
C LEU A 148 -1.03 17.63 -17.82
N GLU A 149 -1.81 17.23 -18.83
CA GLU A 149 -1.93 15.84 -19.28
C GLU A 149 -0.62 15.26 -19.81
N LYS A 150 0.26 16.12 -20.34
CA LYS A 150 1.56 15.73 -20.92
C LYS A 150 2.67 15.56 -19.89
N ILE A 151 2.42 15.89 -18.61
CA ILE A 151 3.41 15.74 -17.55
C ILE A 151 3.64 14.26 -17.27
N LYS A 152 4.86 13.78 -17.54
CA LYS A 152 5.29 12.41 -17.23
C LYS A 152 5.37 12.20 -15.72
N GLU A 153 4.93 11.02 -15.28
CA GLU A 153 4.91 10.62 -13.88
C GLU A 153 5.89 9.49 -13.62
N ARG A 154 6.39 9.43 -12.39
CA ARG A 154 7.17 8.30 -11.92
C ARG A 154 6.23 7.22 -11.42
N ARG A 155 6.61 5.96 -11.63
CA ARG A 155 5.96 4.82 -10.99
C ARG A 155 6.34 4.82 -9.51
N THR A 156 5.38 4.48 -8.65
CA THR A 156 5.55 4.49 -7.17
C THR A 156 5.16 3.16 -6.53
N PHE A 157 5.21 2.07 -7.31
CA PHE A 157 4.94 0.71 -6.85
C PHE A 157 6.20 -0.15 -6.98
N ASN A 158 6.29 -1.18 -6.15
CA ASN A 158 7.32 -2.20 -6.23
C ASN A 158 6.80 -3.40 -7.04
N GLU A 159 7.72 -4.26 -7.44
CA GLU A 159 7.43 -5.53 -8.11
C GLU A 159 8.17 -6.64 -7.34
N ASP A 160 7.46 -7.72 -7.01
CA ASP A 160 8.06 -8.88 -6.34
C ASP A 160 8.66 -9.86 -7.35
N GLU A 161 9.27 -10.93 -6.85
CA GLU A 161 9.94 -11.95 -7.67
C GLU A 161 9.00 -12.69 -8.62
N LYS A 162 7.69 -12.66 -8.34
CA LYS A 162 6.63 -13.24 -9.19
C LYS A 162 6.06 -12.22 -10.19
N GLY A 163 6.61 -11.02 -10.26
CA GLY A 163 6.13 -9.94 -11.12
C GLY A 163 4.87 -9.25 -10.61
N ARG A 164 4.44 -9.53 -9.37
CA ARG A 164 3.24 -8.89 -8.79
C ARG A 164 3.61 -7.47 -8.36
N LYS A 165 2.79 -6.51 -8.76
CA LYS A 165 2.98 -5.10 -8.42
C LYS A 165 2.30 -4.79 -7.10
N PHE A 166 2.98 -4.06 -6.21
CA PHE A 166 2.44 -3.80 -4.88
C PHE A 166 2.88 -2.47 -4.26
N VAL A 167 2.14 -2.05 -3.25
CA VAL A 167 2.46 -0.93 -2.35
C VAL A 167 2.21 -1.39 -0.91
N ILE A 168 3.24 -1.33 -0.07
CA ILE A 168 3.13 -1.62 1.36
C ILE A 168 2.51 -0.42 2.08
N ILE A 169 1.45 -0.69 2.86
CA ILE A 169 0.77 0.30 3.70
C ILE A 169 1.33 0.24 5.13
N TYR A 170 1.70 -0.96 5.57
CA TYR A 170 2.17 -1.24 6.91
C TYR A 170 3.20 -2.35 6.89
N GLU A 171 4.22 -2.18 7.70
CA GLU A 171 5.22 -3.20 7.99
C GLU A 171 5.62 -3.13 9.46
N HIS A 172 5.99 -4.27 10.02
CA HIS A 172 6.48 -4.39 11.37
C HIS A 172 7.33 -5.64 11.54
N GLU A 173 8.45 -5.51 12.21
CA GLU A 173 9.28 -6.62 12.66
C GLU A 173 9.18 -6.75 14.18
N GLU A 174 8.91 -7.97 14.66
CA GLU A 174 8.88 -8.31 16.09
C GLU A 174 9.73 -9.55 16.34
N GLN A 175 10.46 -9.59 17.45
CA GLN A 175 11.17 -10.79 17.89
C GLN A 175 10.17 -11.86 18.38
N ILE A 176 10.45 -13.12 18.07
CA ILE A 176 9.65 -14.24 18.56
C ILE A 176 10.08 -14.58 19.99
N ASN A 177 9.11 -14.69 20.90
CA ASN A 177 9.37 -15.10 22.28
C ASN A 177 10.00 -16.51 22.29
N PRO A 178 11.07 -16.75 23.08
CA PRO A 178 11.71 -18.05 23.14
C PRO A 178 10.76 -19.21 23.51
N SER A 179 9.74 -18.95 24.33
CA SER A 179 8.71 -19.94 24.70
C SER A 179 7.83 -20.37 23.53
N ASP A 180 7.63 -19.46 22.57
CA ASP A 180 6.69 -19.59 21.46
C ASP A 180 7.39 -20.19 20.22
N LEU A 181 8.71 -19.97 20.10
CA LEU A 181 9.55 -20.38 18.98
C LEU A 181 9.36 -21.85 18.60
N LYS A 182 9.42 -22.78 19.57
CA LYS A 182 9.27 -24.22 19.31
C LYS A 182 7.90 -24.57 18.73
N HIS A 183 6.85 -23.85 19.12
CA HIS A 183 5.49 -24.11 18.66
C HIS A 183 5.28 -23.55 17.26
N ILE A 184 5.77 -22.33 16.99
CA ILE A 184 5.73 -21.72 15.66
C ILE A 184 6.57 -22.54 14.67
N HIS A 185 7.80 -22.92 15.04
CA HIS A 185 8.68 -23.76 14.22
C HIS A 185 8.01 -25.09 13.86
N HIS A 186 7.39 -25.76 14.83
CA HIS A 186 6.67 -27.01 14.59
C HIS A 186 5.48 -26.83 13.63
N PHE A 187 4.65 -25.79 13.82
CA PHE A 187 3.56 -25.47 12.89
C PHE A 187 4.06 -25.21 11.47
N LEU A 188 5.12 -24.39 11.33
CA LEU A 188 5.74 -24.06 10.05
C LEU A 188 6.27 -25.31 9.34
N LYS A 189 6.94 -26.21 10.07
CA LYS A 189 7.40 -27.51 9.58
C LYS A 189 6.25 -28.33 8.99
N HIS A 190 5.14 -28.47 9.71
CA HIS A 190 3.97 -29.21 9.22
C HIS A 190 3.29 -28.56 8.02
N LEU A 191 3.28 -27.23 7.97
CA LEU A 191 2.79 -26.50 6.80
C LEU A 191 3.63 -26.84 5.56
N VAL A 192 4.96 -26.80 5.68
CA VAL A 192 5.87 -27.19 4.58
C VAL A 192 5.67 -28.64 4.16
N LYS A 193 5.60 -29.57 5.12
CA LYS A 193 5.31 -30.99 4.84
C LYS A 193 4.04 -31.16 4.01
N THR A 194 2.96 -30.51 4.43
CA THR A 194 1.68 -30.58 3.71
C THR A 194 1.78 -30.10 2.26
N HIS A 195 2.59 -29.07 2.00
CA HIS A 195 2.83 -28.57 0.64
C HIS A 195 3.77 -29.47 -0.17
N ALA A 196 4.80 -30.03 0.45
CA ALA A 196 5.73 -30.97 -0.16
C ALA A 196 4.99 -32.25 -0.60
N SER A 197 4.13 -32.81 0.26
CA SER A 197 3.37 -34.02 -0.01
C SER A 197 2.39 -33.86 -1.18
N LYS A 198 1.80 -32.67 -1.37
CA LYS A 198 0.95 -32.35 -2.55
C LYS A 198 1.71 -32.45 -3.88
N GLU A 199 3.03 -32.34 -3.84
CA GLU A 199 3.92 -32.44 -5.01
C GLU A 199 4.66 -33.79 -5.05
N ASN A 200 4.31 -34.76 -4.20
CA ASN A 200 5.05 -36.02 -4.04
C ASN A 200 6.54 -35.81 -3.70
N ILE A 201 6.85 -34.79 -2.91
CA ILE A 201 8.19 -34.59 -2.36
C ILE A 201 8.25 -35.32 -1.00
N PRO A 202 9.29 -36.13 -0.72
CA PRO A 202 9.44 -36.85 0.54
C PRO A 202 9.41 -35.90 1.74
N GLU A 203 8.81 -36.30 2.86
CA GLU A 203 8.74 -35.43 4.05
C GLU A 203 10.09 -35.31 4.75
N GLU A 204 10.97 -36.28 4.57
CA GLU A 204 12.28 -36.38 5.19
C GLU A 204 13.17 -35.19 4.80
N ILE A 205 13.05 -34.68 3.58
CA ILE A 205 13.77 -33.46 3.16
C ILE A 205 13.31 -32.21 3.93
N VAL A 206 12.04 -32.19 4.36
CA VAL A 206 11.50 -31.15 5.23
C VAL A 206 11.99 -31.36 6.66
N ASP A 207 12.03 -32.61 7.12
CA ASP A 207 12.57 -32.94 8.43
C ASP A 207 14.02 -32.50 8.58
N LEU A 208 14.84 -32.66 7.53
CA LEU A 208 16.20 -32.12 7.49
C LEU A 208 16.24 -30.60 7.60
N LEU A 209 15.41 -29.88 6.82
CA LEU A 209 15.43 -28.42 6.82
C LEU A 209 15.03 -27.81 8.18
N PHE A 210 14.13 -28.49 8.89
CA PHE A 210 13.62 -28.08 10.20
C PHE A 210 14.28 -28.87 11.34
N GLU A 211 15.45 -29.48 11.12
CA GLU A 211 16.11 -30.27 12.16
C GLU A 211 16.65 -29.38 13.28
N LYS A 212 17.21 -28.22 12.91
CA LYS A 212 17.72 -27.22 13.85
C LYS A 212 16.88 -25.94 13.80
N ASN A 213 16.47 -25.49 14.98
CA ASN A 213 15.88 -24.18 15.17
C ASN A 213 16.89 -23.21 15.79
N ILE A 214 16.57 -21.92 15.75
CA ILE A 214 17.40 -20.88 16.36
C ILE A 214 17.57 -21.17 17.87
N THR A 215 18.82 -21.23 18.31
CA THR A 215 19.17 -21.35 19.73
C THR A 215 19.08 -19.97 20.40
N SER A 216 18.37 -19.89 21.52
CA SER A 216 17.99 -18.65 22.23
C SER A 216 19.15 -18.03 23.02
N ASP A 217 20.33 -17.93 22.41
CA ASP A 217 21.57 -17.64 23.12
C ASP A 217 22.04 -16.20 22.88
N PHE A 218 21.18 -15.29 22.38
CA PHE A 218 21.46 -13.88 22.07
C PHE A 218 22.75 -13.58 21.28
N LYS A 219 23.43 -14.61 20.75
CA LYS A 219 24.68 -14.57 19.99
C LYS A 219 24.50 -15.01 18.54
N THR A 220 23.34 -15.59 18.22
CA THR A 220 22.88 -16.10 16.91
C THR A 220 21.71 -15.24 16.40
N PRO A 221 21.42 -15.20 15.08
CA PRO A 221 20.40 -14.31 14.52
C PRO A 221 19.05 -14.52 15.20
N GLU A 222 18.47 -13.44 15.69
CA GLU A 222 17.25 -13.47 16.49
C GLU A 222 16.09 -14.00 15.64
N ALA A 223 15.33 -14.96 16.20
CA ALA A 223 14.08 -15.40 15.57
C ALA A 223 13.14 -14.20 15.45
N PHE A 224 12.74 -13.86 14.24
CA PHE A 224 11.91 -12.69 13.98
C PHE A 224 10.65 -13.05 13.20
N PHE A 225 9.68 -12.17 13.34
CA PHE A 225 8.42 -12.18 12.66
C PHE A 225 8.22 -10.81 12.02
N TYR A 226 8.43 -10.73 10.71
CA TYR A 226 8.09 -9.56 9.92
C TYR A 226 6.67 -9.73 9.39
N THR A 227 5.85 -8.70 9.56
CA THR A 227 4.44 -8.66 9.17
C THR A 227 4.21 -7.45 8.31
N TYR A 228 3.41 -7.59 7.26
CA TYR A 228 3.04 -6.47 6.41
C TYR A 228 1.58 -6.51 5.96
N ALA A 229 1.05 -5.33 5.66
CA ALA A 229 -0.20 -5.14 4.93
C ALA A 229 0.07 -4.30 3.69
N GLY A 230 -0.38 -4.75 2.53
CA GLY A 230 -0.15 -4.06 1.27
C GLY A 230 -1.31 -4.19 0.29
N ILE A 231 -1.32 -3.30 -0.69
CA ILE A 231 -2.20 -3.37 -1.85
C ILE A 231 -1.42 -4.04 -2.98
N PHE A 232 -2.00 -5.07 -3.58
CA PHE A 232 -1.38 -5.88 -4.63
C PHE A 232 -2.26 -5.92 -5.87
N LYS A 233 -1.62 -6.03 -7.04
CA LYS A 233 -2.26 -6.23 -8.34
C LYS A 233 -1.92 -7.61 -8.89
N GLU A 234 -2.95 -8.37 -9.25
CA GLU A 234 -2.84 -9.69 -9.90
C GLU A 234 -3.94 -9.81 -10.94
N ASN A 235 -3.59 -10.12 -12.20
CA ASN A 235 -4.54 -10.30 -13.31
C ASN A 235 -5.57 -9.15 -13.44
N ASP A 236 -5.10 -7.91 -13.29
CA ASP A 236 -5.87 -6.65 -13.32
C ASP A 236 -6.87 -6.42 -12.16
N GLU A 237 -7.00 -7.35 -11.22
CA GLU A 237 -7.67 -7.11 -9.95
C GLU A 237 -6.71 -6.50 -8.93
N VAL A 238 -7.26 -5.67 -8.03
CA VAL A 238 -6.52 -5.07 -6.92
C VAL A 238 -7.12 -5.53 -5.59
N PHE A 239 -6.27 -6.03 -4.70
CA PHE A 239 -6.68 -6.60 -3.42
C PHE A 239 -5.79 -6.11 -2.28
N LEU A 240 -6.34 -6.13 -1.08
CA LEU A 240 -5.55 -6.01 0.13
C LEU A 240 -5.01 -7.39 0.49
N LYS A 241 -3.75 -7.43 0.91
CA LYS A 241 -3.08 -8.63 1.36
C LYS A 241 -2.39 -8.36 2.68
N PHE A 242 -2.50 -9.32 3.59
CA PHE A 242 -1.66 -9.42 4.77
C PHE A 242 -0.66 -10.53 4.52
N GLY A 243 0.59 -10.29 4.87
CA GLY A 243 1.68 -11.22 4.69
C GLY A 243 2.65 -11.18 5.84
N CYS A 244 3.53 -12.15 5.88
CA CYS A 244 4.59 -12.22 6.86
C CYS A 244 5.81 -12.96 6.32
N GLU A 245 6.95 -12.66 6.92
CA GLU A 245 8.20 -13.39 6.76
C GLU A 245 8.63 -13.82 8.15
N VAL A 246 8.82 -15.12 8.34
CA VAL A 246 9.04 -15.70 9.66
C VAL A 246 10.32 -16.52 9.62
N ASN A 247 11.25 -16.18 10.51
CA ASN A 247 12.47 -16.94 10.67
C ASN A 247 12.47 -17.72 11.98
N THR A 248 12.56 -19.04 11.87
CA THR A 248 12.76 -19.94 13.01
C THR A 248 13.91 -20.91 12.81
N LEU A 249 14.62 -20.82 11.68
CA LEU A 249 15.67 -21.77 11.30
C LEU A 249 17.05 -21.27 11.71
N ASP A 250 17.89 -22.19 12.13
CA ASP A 250 19.29 -21.91 12.41
C ASP A 250 20.04 -21.65 11.10
N ILE A 251 20.68 -20.47 10.98
CA ILE A 251 21.29 -20.05 9.72
C ILE A 251 22.54 -20.89 9.37
N ASP A 252 23.32 -21.29 10.37
CA ASP A 252 24.53 -22.07 10.15
C ASP A 252 24.16 -23.47 9.66
N HIS A 253 23.11 -24.04 10.23
CA HIS A 253 22.51 -25.27 9.75
C HIS A 253 22.02 -25.17 8.31
N VAL A 254 21.19 -24.16 8.00
CA VAL A 254 20.58 -23.98 6.67
C VAL A 254 21.62 -23.72 5.58
N VAL A 255 22.69 -23.00 5.90
CA VAL A 255 23.73 -22.63 4.93
C VAL A 255 24.78 -23.73 4.75
N PHE A 256 25.22 -24.38 5.83
CA PHE A 256 26.38 -25.28 5.78
C PHE A 256 26.03 -26.76 5.90
N GLU A 257 25.10 -27.12 6.78
CA GLU A 257 24.81 -28.53 7.08
C GLU A 257 23.73 -29.10 6.16
N TYR A 258 22.59 -28.44 6.08
CA TYR A 258 21.42 -28.89 5.32
C TYR A 258 21.73 -29.14 3.83
N PRO A 259 22.41 -28.23 3.09
CA PRO A 259 22.67 -28.45 1.67
C PRO A 259 23.60 -29.64 1.39
N VAL A 260 24.50 -29.96 2.32
CA VAL A 260 25.39 -31.12 2.20
C VAL A 260 24.59 -32.40 2.44
N ARG A 261 23.81 -32.45 3.53
CA ARG A 261 22.99 -33.61 3.87
C ARG A 261 21.95 -33.91 2.80
N VAL A 262 21.30 -32.89 2.26
CA VAL A 262 20.24 -33.09 1.26
C VAL A 262 20.80 -33.70 -0.03
N VAL A 263 22.02 -33.33 -0.44
CA VAL A 263 22.71 -33.92 -1.60
C VAL A 263 23.12 -35.38 -1.37
N GLN A 264 23.43 -35.74 -0.13
CA GLN A 264 23.76 -37.12 0.25
C GLN A 264 22.53 -38.02 0.29
N GLU A 265 21.41 -37.51 0.83
CA GLU A 265 20.23 -38.31 1.16
C GLU A 265 19.21 -38.39 0.01
N PHE A 266 19.19 -37.41 -0.92
CA PHE A 266 18.15 -37.31 -1.95
C PHE A 266 18.69 -37.23 -3.38
N PRO A 267 17.89 -37.66 -4.38
CA PRO A 267 18.26 -37.51 -5.79
C PRO A 267 18.10 -36.03 -6.24
N PRO A 268 18.96 -35.54 -7.17
CA PRO A 268 18.97 -34.14 -7.61
C PRO A 268 17.61 -33.57 -8.00
N GLU A 269 16.78 -34.40 -8.63
CA GLU A 269 15.46 -34.06 -9.14
C GLU A 269 14.51 -33.71 -7.99
N THR A 270 14.61 -34.44 -6.87
CA THR A 270 13.83 -34.19 -5.66
C THR A 270 14.31 -32.90 -4.99
N ILE A 271 15.63 -32.73 -4.88
CA ILE A 271 16.25 -31.53 -4.29
C ILE A 271 15.79 -30.29 -5.06
N LEU A 272 15.99 -30.27 -6.37
CA LEU A 272 15.64 -29.14 -7.23
C LEU A 272 14.13 -28.87 -7.25
N LYS A 273 13.31 -29.91 -7.15
CA LYS A 273 11.84 -29.75 -7.08
C LYS A 273 11.44 -29.10 -5.76
N PHE A 274 12.01 -29.55 -4.65
CA PHE A 274 11.71 -29.00 -3.32
C PHE A 274 12.14 -27.54 -3.17
N HIS A 275 13.38 -27.22 -3.55
CA HIS A 275 13.93 -25.87 -3.45
C HIS A 275 13.13 -24.88 -4.33
N ARG A 276 12.79 -25.28 -5.57
CA ARG A 276 11.90 -24.48 -6.42
C ARG A 276 10.51 -24.29 -5.83
N LYS A 277 9.95 -25.31 -5.18
CA LYS A 277 8.59 -25.25 -4.62
C LYS A 277 8.47 -24.24 -3.48
N LEU A 278 9.47 -24.16 -2.62
CA LEU A 278 9.48 -23.27 -1.46
C LEU A 278 10.16 -21.93 -1.73
N GLY A 279 10.66 -21.69 -2.95
CA GLY A 279 11.42 -20.49 -3.25
C GLY A 279 12.76 -20.42 -2.50
N PHE A 280 13.31 -21.56 -2.08
CA PHE A 280 14.61 -21.59 -1.45
C PHE A 280 15.69 -21.60 -2.54
N GLU A 281 16.55 -20.59 -2.57
CA GLU A 281 17.42 -20.31 -3.71
C GLU A 281 18.55 -21.34 -3.95
N ALA A 282 18.85 -22.22 -2.99
CA ALA A 282 19.90 -23.20 -3.14
C ALA A 282 19.63 -24.15 -4.34
N PHE A 283 20.65 -24.35 -5.18
CA PHE A 283 20.71 -25.21 -6.37
C PHE A 283 19.79 -24.82 -7.55
N VAL A 284 18.83 -23.91 -7.38
CA VAL A 284 17.73 -23.67 -8.34
C VAL A 284 18.24 -23.23 -9.72
N GLU A 285 19.22 -22.33 -9.77
CA GLU A 285 19.76 -21.78 -11.03
C GLU A 285 21.04 -22.49 -11.48
N CYS A 286 21.60 -23.33 -10.62
CA CYS A 286 22.89 -23.96 -10.80
C CYS A 286 22.80 -25.49 -10.51
N PRO A 287 21.92 -26.23 -11.19
CA PRO A 287 21.62 -27.64 -10.85
C PRO A 287 22.82 -28.58 -11.00
N HIS A 288 23.77 -28.25 -11.88
CA HIS A 288 25.01 -29.00 -12.07
C HIS A 288 25.90 -29.01 -10.81
N VAL A 289 25.69 -28.07 -9.88
CA VAL A 289 26.40 -28.01 -8.59
C VAL A 289 26.07 -29.23 -7.74
N ILE A 290 24.83 -29.76 -7.80
CA ILE A 290 24.46 -30.97 -7.02
C ILE A 290 25.40 -32.13 -7.35
N GLU A 291 25.63 -32.40 -8.64
CA GLU A 291 26.51 -33.48 -9.08
C GLU A 291 27.98 -33.23 -8.69
N LYS A 292 28.44 -31.97 -8.79
CA LYS A 292 29.78 -31.55 -8.34
C LYS A 292 29.97 -31.84 -6.85
N ILE A 293 29.02 -31.43 -6.00
CA ILE A 293 29.07 -31.65 -4.56
C ILE A 293 28.99 -33.15 -4.25
N LYS A 294 28.09 -33.87 -4.92
CA LYS A 294 27.93 -35.32 -4.72
C LYS A 294 29.20 -36.10 -5.06
N ALA A 295 29.88 -35.74 -6.16
CA ALA A 295 31.14 -36.34 -6.55
C ALA A 295 32.26 -36.07 -5.52
N LYS A 296 32.36 -34.84 -5.02
CA LYS A 296 33.31 -34.47 -3.95
C LYS A 296 33.08 -35.24 -2.66
N LEU A 297 31.81 -35.35 -2.25
CA LEU A 297 31.46 -36.10 -1.04
C LEU A 297 31.77 -37.59 -1.20
N ALA A 298 31.56 -38.16 -2.39
CA ALA A 298 31.91 -39.54 -2.69
C ALA A 298 33.43 -39.79 -2.73
N SER A 299 34.24 -38.80 -3.13
CA SER A 299 35.71 -38.88 -3.12
C SER A 299 36.33 -38.56 -1.75
N GLY A 300 35.51 -38.17 -0.75
CA GLY A 300 35.98 -37.77 0.57
C GLY A 300 36.64 -36.37 0.60
N GLU A 301 36.42 -35.57 -0.43
CA GLU A 301 36.91 -34.18 -0.49
C GLU A 301 36.07 -33.28 0.44
N SER A 302 36.74 -32.33 1.09
CA SER A 302 36.08 -31.31 1.91
C SER A 302 35.32 -30.31 1.04
N ILE A 303 34.11 -29.94 1.46
CA ILE A 303 33.36 -28.84 0.84
C ILE A 303 34.05 -27.50 1.18
N THR A 304 34.36 -26.73 0.15
CA THR A 304 35.06 -25.45 0.27
C THR A 304 34.08 -24.28 0.30
N LEU A 305 34.57 -23.09 0.66
CA LEU A 305 33.80 -21.85 0.57
C LEU A 305 33.25 -21.59 -0.84
N GLU A 306 34.03 -21.88 -1.88
CA GLU A 306 33.59 -21.71 -3.27
C GLU A 306 32.44 -22.67 -3.61
N ASP A 307 32.48 -23.88 -3.06
CA ASP A 307 31.38 -24.83 -3.23
C ASP A 307 30.09 -24.34 -2.56
N TYR A 308 30.17 -23.73 -1.38
CA TYR A 308 29.00 -23.12 -0.73
C TYR A 308 28.46 -21.92 -1.54
N LYS A 309 29.32 -21.08 -2.10
CA LYS A 309 28.89 -19.99 -2.98
C LYS A 309 28.18 -20.51 -4.23
N ASP A 310 28.72 -21.56 -4.83
CA ASP A 310 28.12 -22.25 -5.98
C ASP A 310 26.75 -22.81 -5.62
N ILE A 311 26.57 -23.41 -4.43
CA ILE A 311 25.26 -23.95 -3.97
C ILE A 311 24.18 -22.86 -4.02
N PHE A 312 24.51 -21.62 -3.63
CA PHE A 312 23.57 -20.49 -3.63
C PHE A 312 23.67 -19.64 -4.90
N CYS A 313 24.24 -20.19 -5.98
CA CYS A 313 24.41 -19.53 -7.27
C CYS A 313 24.95 -18.09 -7.17
N HIS A 314 25.88 -17.86 -6.24
CA HIS A 314 26.52 -16.57 -5.93
C HIS A 314 25.62 -15.43 -5.45
N LYS A 315 24.36 -15.70 -5.08
CA LYS A 315 23.41 -14.66 -4.64
C LYS A 315 23.80 -14.02 -3.29
N PHE A 316 24.61 -14.72 -2.48
CA PHE A 316 25.00 -14.30 -1.12
C PHE A 316 26.50 -14.38 -0.85
N ASP A 317 27.35 -14.16 -1.86
CA ASP A 317 28.79 -14.39 -1.77
C ASP A 317 29.46 -13.77 -0.54
N LYS A 318 29.20 -12.48 -0.27
CA LYS A 318 29.85 -11.77 0.84
C LYS A 318 29.40 -12.31 2.18
N GLU A 319 28.13 -12.61 2.30
CA GLU A 319 27.53 -13.04 3.56
C GLU A 319 27.85 -14.51 3.86
N ILE A 320 27.88 -15.38 2.85
CA ILE A 320 28.41 -16.74 2.96
C ILE A 320 29.88 -16.69 3.40
N GLU A 321 30.70 -15.81 2.83
CA GLU A 321 32.09 -15.63 3.29
C GLU A 321 32.18 -15.22 4.76
N VAL A 322 31.31 -14.30 5.22
CA VAL A 322 31.32 -13.85 6.62
C VAL A 322 30.91 -14.99 7.56
N LEU A 323 29.84 -15.71 7.22
CA LEU A 323 29.38 -16.87 8.00
C LEU A 323 30.45 -17.97 8.03
N PHE A 324 31.06 -18.29 6.89
CA PHE A 324 32.08 -19.34 6.78
C PHE A 324 33.35 -19.00 7.58
N ARG A 325 33.69 -17.72 7.70
CA ARG A 325 34.88 -17.24 8.43
C ARG A 325 34.60 -16.90 9.90
N ALA A 326 33.37 -17.08 10.39
CA ALA A 326 32.82 -16.36 11.54
C ALA A 326 33.78 -16.15 12.72
N SER A 327 34.10 -14.87 12.97
CA SER A 327 34.15 -14.26 14.30
C SER A 327 32.81 -13.51 14.51
N PRO A 328 32.02 -13.82 15.56
CA PRO A 328 30.60 -13.44 15.68
C PRO A 328 30.28 -11.95 15.91
N GLU A 329 31.26 -11.06 16.05
CA GLU A 329 31.01 -9.69 16.57
C GLU A 329 30.57 -8.65 15.52
N LYS A 330 30.44 -8.99 14.23
CA LYS A 330 30.22 -7.98 13.16
C LYS A 330 29.15 -8.30 12.10
N LEU A 331 28.27 -9.27 12.34
CA LEU A 331 27.15 -9.50 11.44
C LEU A 331 26.07 -8.44 11.70
N THR A 332 26.09 -7.36 10.92
CA THR A 332 24.89 -6.53 10.72
C THR A 332 23.99 -7.33 9.80
N PHE A 333 22.96 -7.93 10.39
CA PHE A 333 22.07 -8.85 9.71
C PHE A 333 21.32 -8.14 8.59
N THR A 334 21.46 -8.64 7.36
CA THR A 334 20.63 -8.24 6.23
C THR A 334 19.55 -9.30 6.04
N PRO A 335 18.25 -8.95 6.07
CA PRO A 335 17.12 -9.88 5.87
C PRO A 335 17.21 -10.75 4.61
N LYS A 336 18.06 -10.35 3.65
CA LYS A 336 18.28 -11.02 2.37
C LYS A 336 18.82 -12.45 2.46
N LEU A 337 19.50 -12.85 3.55
CA LEU A 337 20.11 -14.20 3.61
C LEU A 337 19.12 -15.32 3.85
N LEU A 338 17.98 -14.99 4.43
CA LEU A 338 17.09 -16.04 4.84
C LEU A 338 16.36 -16.55 3.62
N PRO A 339 16.21 -17.87 3.49
CA PRO A 339 15.10 -18.38 2.73
C PRO A 339 13.85 -17.66 3.27
N TYR A 340 13.18 -16.83 2.47
CA TYR A 340 11.81 -16.46 2.76
C TYR A 340 10.97 -17.73 2.56
N LEU A 341 11.10 -18.70 3.48
CA LEU A 341 10.52 -20.04 3.35
C LEU A 341 8.99 -20.01 3.34
N PHE A 342 8.42 -18.84 3.61
CA PHE A 342 7.00 -18.66 3.86
C PHE A 342 6.47 -17.38 3.23
N GLU A 343 6.76 -17.13 1.96
CA GLU A 343 5.97 -16.16 1.20
C GLU A 343 4.49 -16.59 1.18
N ASP A 344 3.62 -15.89 1.93
CA ASP A 344 2.17 -15.73 1.71
C ASP A 344 1.26 -16.95 1.50
N TYR A 345 1.72 -18.17 1.70
CA TYR A 345 0.86 -19.35 1.58
C TYR A 345 0.22 -19.66 2.93
N PRO A 346 -1.13 -19.75 3.06
CA PRO A 346 -2.23 -19.61 2.09
C PRO A 346 -3.09 -18.36 2.40
N LEU A 347 -2.47 -17.22 2.68
CA LEU A 347 -3.20 -16.08 3.23
C LEU A 347 -4.26 -15.55 2.24
N PRO A 348 -5.49 -15.27 2.72
CA PRO A 348 -6.57 -14.86 1.84
C PRO A 348 -6.30 -13.49 1.19
N LEU A 349 -6.67 -13.37 -0.08
CA LEU A 349 -6.75 -12.07 -0.75
C LEU A 349 -8.07 -11.38 -0.37
N PHE A 350 -7.98 -10.12 0.04
CA PHE A 350 -9.13 -9.36 0.51
C PHE A 350 -9.63 -8.38 -0.54
N LYS A 351 -10.84 -8.61 -1.06
CA LYS A 351 -11.50 -7.65 -1.95
C LYS A 351 -11.88 -6.41 -1.15
N MET A 352 -11.51 -5.25 -1.69
CA MET A 352 -11.75 -3.96 -1.05
C MET A 352 -12.99 -3.29 -1.64
N THR A 353 -13.89 -2.84 -0.77
CA THR A 353 -15.00 -1.96 -1.15
C THR A 353 -14.96 -0.69 -0.32
N PHE A 354 -15.19 0.45 -0.97
CA PHE A 354 -15.01 1.77 -0.37
C PHE A 354 -16.32 2.53 -0.32
N SER A 355 -16.52 3.22 0.79
CA SER A 355 -17.57 4.22 0.95
C SER A 355 -16.97 5.49 1.58
N LYS A 356 -17.81 6.50 1.81
CA LYS A 356 -17.38 7.76 2.42
C LYS A 356 -16.71 7.59 3.78
N ASP A 357 -17.20 6.65 4.60
CA ASP A 357 -16.81 6.53 6.01
C ASP A 357 -16.06 5.24 6.33
N GLU A 358 -16.07 4.25 5.43
CA GLU A 358 -15.48 2.94 5.68
C GLU A 358 -14.87 2.27 4.44
N LEU A 359 -13.80 1.51 4.70
CA LEU A 359 -13.26 0.46 3.84
C LEU A 359 -13.77 -0.87 4.36
N ARG A 360 -14.35 -1.70 3.50
CA ARG A 360 -14.69 -3.09 3.85
C ARG A 360 -13.78 -4.07 3.13
N ILE A 361 -13.27 -5.05 3.87
CA ILE A 361 -12.42 -6.13 3.37
C ILE A 361 -13.07 -7.48 3.69
N ASN A 362 -13.65 -8.12 2.67
CA ASN A 362 -14.42 -9.38 2.77
C ASN A 362 -15.47 -9.47 3.92
N GLY A 363 -15.94 -8.35 4.49
CA GLY A 363 -16.92 -8.33 5.60
C GLY A 363 -16.43 -7.62 6.87
N ILE A 364 -15.10 -7.46 7.02
CA ILE A 364 -14.47 -6.63 8.07
C ILE A 364 -14.67 -5.16 7.72
N ARG A 365 -15.01 -4.31 8.69
CA ARG A 365 -15.34 -2.89 8.45
C ARG A 365 -14.35 -1.96 9.14
N LEU A 366 -13.54 -1.26 8.36
CA LEU A 366 -12.53 -0.32 8.85
C LEU A 366 -13.04 1.11 8.70
N ARG A 367 -13.03 1.88 9.79
CA ARG A 367 -13.56 3.25 9.86
C ARG A 367 -12.52 4.22 10.39
N LYS A 368 -12.60 5.46 9.93
CA LYS A 368 -11.71 6.57 10.33
C LYS A 368 -11.68 6.84 11.84
N LYS A 369 -12.77 6.52 12.55
CA LYS A 369 -12.94 6.70 14.00
C LYS A 369 -13.65 5.48 14.61
N ALA A 370 -13.14 4.29 14.33
CA ALA A 370 -13.66 3.08 14.96
C ALA A 370 -13.50 3.15 16.49
N LYS A 371 -14.48 2.64 17.23
CA LYS A 371 -14.33 2.43 18.68
C LYS A 371 -13.38 1.26 18.91
N ARG A 372 -12.72 1.20 20.06
CA ARG A 372 -11.81 0.10 20.41
C ARG A 372 -12.48 -1.27 20.28
N ASP A 373 -13.70 -1.43 20.81
CA ASP A 373 -14.47 -2.68 20.70
C ASP A 373 -14.78 -3.09 19.24
N GLU A 374 -14.87 -2.14 18.31
CA GLU A 374 -15.09 -2.42 16.89
C GLU A 374 -13.79 -2.91 16.23
N ILE A 375 -12.65 -2.31 16.60
CA ILE A 375 -11.32 -2.75 16.17
C ILE A 375 -11.07 -4.18 16.67
N ASP A 376 -11.31 -4.45 17.96
CA ASP A 376 -11.12 -5.77 18.55
C ASP A 376 -11.98 -6.84 17.84
N LYS A 377 -13.25 -6.54 17.54
CA LYS A 377 -14.13 -7.45 16.76
C LYS A 377 -13.61 -7.70 15.35
N ASN A 378 -13.14 -6.66 14.66
CA ASN A 378 -12.57 -6.78 13.32
C ASN A 378 -11.29 -7.62 13.33
N ILE A 379 -10.49 -7.51 14.39
CA ILE A 379 -9.27 -8.29 14.59
C ILE A 379 -9.61 -9.77 14.83
N GLU A 380 -10.59 -10.08 15.68
CA GLU A 380 -11.01 -11.48 15.87
C GLU A 380 -11.59 -12.09 14.60
N GLU A 381 -12.34 -11.33 13.82
CA GLU A 381 -12.84 -11.77 12.51
C GLU A 381 -11.69 -11.99 11.50
N LEU A 382 -10.65 -11.14 11.52
CA LEU A 382 -9.45 -11.32 10.70
C LEU A 382 -8.71 -12.60 11.10
N LYS A 383 -8.48 -12.81 12.40
CA LYS A 383 -7.84 -14.03 12.92
C LYS A 383 -8.59 -15.27 12.51
N LYS A 384 -9.93 -15.26 12.62
CA LYS A 384 -10.78 -16.38 12.20
C LYS A 384 -10.55 -16.76 10.74
N ARG A 385 -10.56 -15.77 9.84
CA ARG A 385 -10.35 -16.00 8.39
C ARG A 385 -8.96 -16.53 8.07
N ILE A 386 -7.95 -16.02 8.76
CA ILE A 386 -6.58 -16.50 8.61
C ILE A 386 -6.49 -17.95 9.09
N LYS A 387 -7.03 -18.27 10.28
CA LYS A 387 -7.08 -19.63 10.83
C LYS A 387 -7.78 -20.60 9.88
N GLU A 388 -8.94 -20.22 9.35
CA GLU A 388 -9.69 -21.03 8.38
C GLU A 388 -8.86 -21.35 7.12
N ALA A 389 -8.10 -20.38 6.60
CA ALA A 389 -7.23 -20.59 5.44
C ALA A 389 -6.09 -21.59 5.71
N TYR A 390 -5.46 -21.48 6.89
CA TYR A 390 -4.41 -22.42 7.31
C TYR A 390 -4.96 -23.81 7.62
N TRP A 391 -6.09 -23.92 8.33
CA TRP A 391 -6.75 -25.21 8.59
C TRP A 391 -7.09 -25.94 7.31
N LYS A 392 -7.71 -25.25 6.34
CA LYS A 392 -7.98 -25.83 5.02
C LYS A 392 -6.70 -26.33 4.34
N THR A 393 -5.60 -25.61 4.50
CA THR A 393 -4.33 -25.96 3.85
C THR A 393 -3.68 -27.17 4.50
N LEU A 394 -3.77 -27.28 5.82
CA LEU A 394 -3.31 -28.39 6.66
C LEU A 394 -4.27 -29.60 6.66
N ASN A 395 -5.39 -29.53 5.92
CA ASN A 395 -6.46 -30.52 5.96
C ASN A 395 -7.02 -30.79 7.37
N LEU A 396 -7.02 -29.77 8.24
CA LEU A 396 -7.61 -29.83 9.57
C LEU A 396 -9.04 -29.28 9.54
N THR A 397 -9.92 -29.90 10.33
CA THR A 397 -11.28 -29.44 10.58
C THR A 397 -11.48 -29.05 12.04
N GLU A 398 -12.41 -28.11 12.28
CA GLU A 398 -12.78 -27.71 13.65
C GLU A 398 -13.22 -28.91 14.51
N LYS A 399 -13.88 -29.89 13.88
CA LYS A 399 -14.31 -31.13 14.54
C LYS A 399 -13.13 -31.95 15.06
N GLU A 400 -12.09 -32.13 14.25
CA GLU A 400 -10.88 -32.88 14.64
C GLU A 400 -10.14 -32.20 15.80
N VAL A 401 -10.07 -30.86 15.77
CA VAL A 401 -9.49 -30.08 16.87
C VAL A 401 -10.28 -30.27 18.17
N LEU A 402 -11.62 -30.15 18.11
CA LEU A 402 -12.49 -30.33 19.28
C LEU A 402 -12.43 -31.77 19.83
N GLU A 403 -12.33 -32.77 18.96
CA GLU A 403 -12.15 -34.18 19.36
C GLU A 403 -10.81 -34.39 20.05
N ALA A 404 -9.72 -33.84 19.50
CA ALA A 404 -8.39 -33.90 20.11
C ALA A 404 -8.37 -33.23 21.50
N GLU A 405 -8.96 -32.04 21.64
CA GLU A 405 -9.09 -31.36 22.93
C GLU A 405 -9.90 -32.17 23.94
N SER A 406 -10.99 -32.80 23.50
CA SER A 406 -11.88 -33.59 24.35
C SER A 406 -11.19 -34.88 24.82
N LYS A 407 -10.46 -35.56 23.93
CA LYS A 407 -9.64 -36.73 24.27
C LYS A 407 -8.58 -36.38 25.33
N LEU A 408 -7.85 -35.28 25.13
CA LEU A 408 -6.85 -34.82 26.09
C LEU A 408 -7.47 -34.52 27.46
N LYS A 409 -8.61 -33.80 27.50
CA LYS A 409 -9.35 -33.51 28.75
C LYS A 409 -9.85 -34.78 29.45
N ALA A 410 -10.21 -35.80 28.68
CA ALA A 410 -10.62 -37.11 29.19
C ALA A 410 -9.43 -38.02 29.57
N GLY A 411 -8.19 -37.56 29.42
CA GLY A 411 -6.98 -38.29 29.79
C GLY A 411 -6.49 -39.29 28.74
N TYR A 412 -7.06 -39.28 27.53
CA TYR A 412 -6.57 -40.09 26.41
C TYR A 412 -5.44 -39.35 25.70
N ILE A 413 -4.24 -39.95 25.72
CA ILE A 413 -3.04 -39.41 25.09
C ILE A 413 -2.64 -40.37 23.97
N ASP A 414 -2.86 -39.96 22.72
CA ASP A 414 -2.34 -40.61 21.53
C ASP A 414 -1.51 -39.63 20.69
N GLU A 415 -0.60 -40.14 19.89
CA GLU A 415 0.38 -39.35 19.13
C GLU A 415 -0.31 -38.35 18.19
N THR A 416 -1.34 -38.79 17.47
CA THR A 416 -2.14 -37.95 16.56
C THR A 416 -2.84 -36.80 17.30
N THR A 417 -3.36 -37.06 18.50
CA THR A 417 -3.98 -36.04 19.36
C THR A 417 -2.96 -34.99 19.79
N LEU A 418 -1.76 -35.42 20.23
CA LEU A 418 -0.70 -34.50 20.64
C LEU A 418 -0.18 -33.65 19.48
N GLU A 419 0.03 -34.27 18.31
CA GLU A 419 0.48 -33.60 17.09
C GLU A 419 -0.54 -32.54 16.63
N THR A 420 -1.82 -32.90 16.57
CA THR A 420 -2.90 -31.97 16.20
C THR A 420 -2.92 -30.74 17.12
N LEU A 421 -2.85 -30.95 18.43
CA LEU A 421 -2.87 -29.85 19.41
C LEU A 421 -1.59 -29.00 19.37
N ALA A 422 -0.44 -29.59 19.06
CA ALA A 422 0.82 -28.86 18.89
C ALA A 422 0.78 -27.95 17.64
N ILE A 423 0.27 -28.45 16.52
CA ILE A 423 0.05 -27.68 15.29
C ILE A 423 -0.93 -26.53 15.54
N VAL A 424 -2.06 -26.81 16.20
CA VAL A 424 -3.07 -25.79 16.54
C VAL A 424 -2.45 -24.70 17.40
N LYS A 425 -1.74 -25.06 18.47
CA LYS A 425 -1.06 -24.09 19.33
C LYS A 425 -0.05 -23.22 18.56
N GLY A 426 0.74 -23.83 17.67
CA GLY A 426 1.68 -23.10 16.82
C GLY A 426 0.98 -22.12 15.87
N LEU A 427 -0.12 -22.53 15.24
CA LEU A 427 -0.95 -21.67 14.40
C LEU A 427 -1.56 -20.50 15.19
N GLU A 428 -2.04 -20.74 16.40
CA GLU A 428 -2.60 -19.67 17.24
C GLU A 428 -1.56 -18.60 17.58
N LEU A 429 -0.34 -19.01 17.93
CA LEU A 429 0.78 -18.10 18.16
C LEU A 429 1.16 -17.36 16.87
N PHE A 430 1.29 -18.07 15.76
CA PHE A 430 1.59 -17.46 14.45
C PHE A 430 0.56 -16.38 14.08
N VAL A 431 -0.74 -16.67 14.22
CA VAL A 431 -1.82 -15.71 13.95
C VAL A 431 -1.79 -14.54 14.94
N HIS A 432 -1.38 -14.78 16.18
CA HIS A 432 -1.19 -13.72 17.15
C HIS A 432 -0.13 -12.72 16.70
N TYR A 433 1.06 -13.20 16.31
CA TYR A 433 2.15 -12.38 15.80
C TYR A 433 1.77 -11.64 14.51
N LEU A 434 1.07 -12.32 13.59
CA LEU A 434 0.63 -11.72 12.32
C LEU A 434 -0.34 -10.54 12.52
N VAL A 435 -1.14 -10.55 13.59
CA VAL A 435 -2.23 -9.59 13.76
C VAL A 435 -1.94 -8.54 14.83
N ARG A 436 -1.02 -8.79 15.78
CA ARG A 436 -0.82 -7.98 16.98
C ARG A 436 0.64 -7.56 17.16
N ARG A 437 0.89 -6.30 17.57
CA ARG A 437 2.17 -5.89 18.19
C ARG A 437 2.15 -6.08 19.70
N ASN A 438 3.27 -6.51 20.28
CA ASN A 438 3.53 -6.33 21.71
C ASN A 438 4.26 -5.00 21.99
N SER A 439 3.92 -4.39 23.14
CA SER A 439 4.45 -3.15 23.76
C SER A 439 3.81 -1.79 23.37
N ASP A 440 3.63 -1.43 22.09
CA ASP A 440 3.10 -0.10 21.70
C ASP A 440 1.59 -0.05 21.36
N GLY A 441 0.92 -1.21 21.35
CA GLY A 441 -0.55 -1.31 21.28
C GLY A 441 -1.21 -1.16 19.90
N GLY A 442 -0.46 -1.17 18.80
CA GLY A 442 -1.01 -1.17 17.43
C GLY A 442 -1.18 -2.57 16.84
N ASP A 443 -2.29 -2.84 16.15
CA ASP A 443 -2.54 -4.08 15.40
C ASP A 443 -2.35 -3.87 13.87
N ILE A 444 -2.35 -4.93 13.06
CA ILE A 444 -2.18 -4.81 11.59
C ILE A 444 -3.27 -3.95 10.93
N LEU A 445 -4.45 -3.86 11.54
CA LEU A 445 -5.55 -3.01 11.09
C LEU A 445 -5.39 -1.55 11.57
N SER A 446 -4.54 -1.29 12.58
CA SER A 446 -4.24 0.04 13.09
C SER A 446 -3.55 0.92 12.05
N ALA A 447 -2.89 0.33 11.05
CA ALA A 447 -2.39 1.05 9.88
C ALA A 447 -3.48 1.86 9.16
N PHE A 448 -4.71 1.36 9.17
CA PHE A 448 -5.88 2.02 8.58
C PHE A 448 -6.52 3.06 9.51
N THR A 449 -6.05 3.18 10.76
CA THR A 449 -6.51 4.22 11.69
C THR A 449 -5.91 5.58 11.40
N ARG A 450 -4.86 5.66 10.55
CA ARG A 450 -4.31 6.94 10.10
C ARG A 450 -5.42 7.76 9.44
N PRO A 451 -5.84 8.88 10.04
CA PRO A 451 -7.07 9.56 9.64
C PRO A 451 -6.95 10.26 8.28
N SER A 452 -5.71 10.51 7.84
CA SER A 452 -5.38 11.12 6.56
C SER A 452 -3.91 10.93 6.19
N GLU A 453 -3.65 10.96 4.90
CA GLU A 453 -2.31 11.04 4.30
C GLU A 453 -2.17 12.28 3.42
N VAL A 454 -0.96 12.81 3.29
CA VAL A 454 -0.65 13.97 2.44
C VAL A 454 0.01 13.49 1.17
N PHE A 455 -0.63 13.76 0.04
CA PHE A 455 -0.10 13.54 -1.30
C PHE A 455 0.28 14.87 -1.92
N THR A 456 1.13 14.84 -2.93
CA THR A 456 1.42 16.01 -3.75
C THR A 456 0.95 15.79 -5.17
N THR A 457 0.51 16.84 -5.84
CA THR A 457 0.27 16.81 -7.28
C THR A 457 0.64 18.13 -7.91
N THR A 458 0.87 18.15 -9.22
CA THR A 458 1.24 19.36 -9.95
C THR A 458 0.00 19.95 -10.62
N PHE A 459 -0.46 21.10 -10.13
CA PHE A 459 -1.67 21.75 -10.66
C PHE A 459 -1.67 23.28 -10.40
N PRO A 460 -2.27 24.11 -11.27
CA PRO A 460 -2.35 25.55 -11.04
C PRO A 460 -3.29 25.91 -9.87
N LYS A 461 -2.76 26.62 -8.87
CA LYS A 461 -3.54 27.09 -7.71
C LYS A 461 -4.81 27.90 -8.08
N PRO A 462 -4.81 28.78 -9.09
CA PRO A 462 -6.03 29.49 -9.49
C PRO A 462 -7.17 28.57 -9.89
N LEU A 463 -6.88 27.48 -10.62
CA LEU A 463 -7.91 26.53 -11.06
C LEU A 463 -8.51 25.75 -9.88
N ILE A 464 -7.69 25.38 -8.88
CA ILE A 464 -8.20 24.82 -7.62
C ILE A 464 -9.15 25.80 -6.95
N ARG A 465 -8.78 27.09 -6.89
CA ARG A 465 -9.62 28.09 -6.23
C ARG A 465 -10.94 28.29 -6.98
N ILE A 466 -10.92 28.28 -8.30
CA ILE A 466 -12.13 28.35 -9.15
C ILE A 466 -13.04 27.14 -8.89
N LEU A 467 -12.48 25.92 -8.83
CA LEU A 467 -13.25 24.72 -8.46
C LEU A 467 -13.92 24.88 -7.09
N GLU A 468 -13.16 25.28 -6.06
CA GLU A 468 -13.72 25.46 -4.72
C GLU A 468 -14.85 26.49 -4.66
N LEU A 469 -14.72 27.59 -5.41
CA LEU A 469 -15.75 28.62 -5.50
C LEU A 469 -17.05 28.04 -6.09
N PHE A 470 -16.98 27.43 -7.27
CA PHE A 470 -18.18 26.94 -7.97
C PHE A 470 -18.81 25.69 -7.34
N HIS A 471 -18.03 24.85 -6.66
CA HIS A 471 -18.59 23.72 -5.91
C HIS A 471 -19.09 24.13 -4.51
N GLY A 472 -18.60 25.25 -3.95
CA GLY A 472 -18.84 25.63 -2.56
C GLY A 472 -18.24 24.66 -1.53
N LYS A 473 -17.32 23.80 -1.95
CA LYS A 473 -16.63 22.79 -1.14
C LYS A 473 -15.13 23.06 -1.16
N LYS A 474 -14.39 22.53 -0.19
CA LYS A 474 -12.92 22.54 -0.26
C LYS A 474 -12.47 21.53 -1.31
N ILE A 475 -11.31 21.77 -1.92
CA ILE A 475 -10.79 20.88 -2.98
C ILE A 475 -10.62 19.44 -2.51
N LYS A 476 -10.31 19.27 -1.23
CA LYS A 476 -10.26 17.97 -0.56
C LYS A 476 -11.58 17.20 -0.71
N ASP A 477 -12.70 17.83 -0.40
CA ASP A 477 -14.00 17.16 -0.37
C ASP A 477 -14.45 16.79 -1.81
N ILE A 478 -14.15 17.66 -2.78
CA ILE A 478 -14.39 17.40 -4.21
C ILE A 478 -13.60 16.15 -4.66
N LEU A 479 -12.30 16.10 -4.34
CA LEU A 479 -11.45 14.98 -4.74
C LEU A 479 -11.82 13.69 -4.03
N GLU A 480 -12.17 13.74 -2.74
CA GLU A 480 -12.58 12.53 -2.00
C GLU A 480 -13.86 11.92 -2.57
N GLU A 481 -14.83 12.74 -3.00
CA GLU A 481 -16.02 12.29 -3.72
C GLU A 481 -15.65 11.61 -5.04
N MET A 482 -14.82 12.25 -5.87
CA MET A 482 -14.40 11.69 -7.16
C MET A 482 -13.58 10.40 -7.00
N ILE A 483 -12.65 10.34 -6.05
CA ILE A 483 -11.89 9.12 -5.75
C ILE A 483 -12.84 7.98 -5.41
N LEU A 484 -13.89 8.23 -4.64
CA LEU A 484 -14.87 7.22 -4.25
C LEU A 484 -15.79 6.78 -5.40
N GLU A 485 -16.00 7.62 -6.41
CA GLU A 485 -16.76 7.29 -7.62
C GLU A 485 -15.95 6.50 -8.65
N GLU A 486 -14.62 6.67 -8.69
CA GLU A 486 -13.75 5.94 -9.63
C GLU A 486 -13.83 4.41 -9.44
N PRO A 487 -14.01 3.61 -10.51
CA PRO A 487 -14.10 2.16 -10.40
C PRO A 487 -12.74 1.55 -10.05
N LEU A 488 -12.69 0.81 -8.93
CA LEU A 488 -11.53 -0.02 -8.58
C LEU A 488 -11.57 -1.36 -9.31
#